data_AF-A0A3C2DXQ7-F1
#
_entry.id   AF-A0A3C2DXQ7-F1
#
_cell.length_a   1.000
_cell.length_b   1.000
_cell.length_c   1.000
_cell.angle_alpha   90.00
_cell.angle_beta   90.00
_cell.angle_gamma   90.00
#
_symmetry.space_group_name_H-M   'P 1'
#
loop_
_entity.id
_entity.type
_entity.pdbx_description
1 polymer ?
#
loop_
_entity_poly.entity_id
_entity_poly.type
_entity_poly.pdbx_seq_one_letter_code
_entity_poly.pdbx_strand_id
1 'polypeptide(L)'
;MALFESYERRIDKINGVLAEYGISSVEECAEICKEKGIDPAATVRSVQPIAFENACWAYTVGAAIAIKKGVKSAPEAAEAIGIGLQAFCIPGSVADDRKVGLGHGNLAAMLLREETKCFAFLAGHESFAAAEGAIGLARSANKARKEPLRVILNGLGKDAAQIISRI
;
A
#
# COMPACT_ATOMS: atom_id res chain seq x y z
N MET A 1 -20.22 -16.87 4.46
CA MET A 1 -18.75 -17.09 4.37
C MET A 1 -18.07 -15.88 4.99
N ALA A 2 -16.94 -16.06 5.66
CA ALA A 2 -16.17 -14.91 6.17
C ALA A 2 -15.70 -14.02 5.00
N LEU A 3 -15.65 -12.70 5.21
CA LEU A 3 -15.29 -11.73 4.17
C LEU A 3 -13.82 -11.82 3.73
N PHE A 4 -12.94 -12.28 4.63
CA PHE A 4 -11.51 -12.42 4.40
C PHE A 4 -10.88 -13.44 5.36
N GLU A 5 -9.65 -13.88 5.08
CA GLU A 5 -9.01 -14.96 5.81
C GLU A 5 -8.59 -14.53 7.23
N SER A 6 -8.80 -15.43 8.21
CA SER A 6 -8.57 -15.17 9.64
C SER A 6 -9.41 -14.01 10.21
N TYR A 7 -10.65 -13.83 9.73
CA TYR A 7 -11.58 -12.77 10.14
C TYR A 7 -11.63 -12.56 11.66
N GLU A 8 -11.88 -13.63 12.43
CA GLU A 8 -12.01 -13.60 13.90
C GLU A 8 -10.76 -13.07 14.60
N ARG A 9 -9.56 -13.28 14.02
CA ARG A 9 -8.29 -12.80 14.60
C ARG A 9 -8.02 -11.33 14.32
N ARG A 10 -8.79 -10.68 13.46
CA ARG A 10 -8.53 -9.35 12.91
C ARG A 10 -9.64 -8.36 13.22
N ILE A 11 -10.89 -8.81 13.24
CA ILE A 11 -12.06 -7.94 13.20
C ILE A 11 -12.12 -6.96 14.38
N ASP A 12 -11.79 -7.37 15.59
CA ASP A 12 -11.81 -6.48 16.76
C ASP A 12 -10.84 -5.30 16.60
N LYS A 13 -9.64 -5.58 16.09
CA LYS A 13 -8.65 -4.54 15.79
C LYS A 13 -9.13 -3.63 14.67
N ILE A 14 -9.69 -4.19 13.60
CA ILE A 14 -10.20 -3.42 12.46
C ILE A 14 -11.34 -2.50 12.92
N ASN A 15 -12.33 -3.01 13.63
CA ASN A 15 -13.45 -2.24 14.17
C ASN A 15 -12.98 -1.15 15.14
N GLY A 16 -11.97 -1.44 15.97
CA GLY A 16 -11.36 -0.44 16.83
C GLY A 16 -10.80 0.75 16.04
N VAL A 17 -10.07 0.49 14.96
CA VAL A 17 -9.55 1.54 14.06
C VAL A 17 -10.69 2.28 13.34
N LEU A 18 -11.70 1.56 12.82
CA LEU A 18 -12.83 2.16 12.10
C LEU A 18 -13.65 3.13 12.97
N ALA A 19 -13.81 2.80 14.26
CA ALA A 19 -14.51 3.65 15.21
C ALA A 19 -13.86 5.03 15.37
N GLU A 20 -12.53 5.13 15.28
CA GLU A 20 -11.79 6.40 15.32
C GLU A 20 -12.18 7.35 14.16
N TYR A 21 -12.69 6.80 13.06
CA TYR A 21 -13.11 7.54 11.86
C TYR A 21 -14.63 7.61 11.70
N GLY A 22 -15.39 7.15 12.71
CA GLY A 22 -16.84 7.11 12.67
C GLY A 22 -17.39 6.20 11.57
N ILE A 23 -16.70 5.08 11.29
CA ILE A 23 -17.15 4.02 10.38
C ILE A 23 -17.57 2.82 11.23
N SER A 24 -18.76 2.28 10.96
CA SER A 24 -19.39 1.24 11.75
C SER A 24 -18.96 -0.18 11.38
N SER A 25 -18.55 -0.42 10.13
CA SER A 25 -18.11 -1.74 9.68
C SER A 25 -17.20 -1.71 8.45
N VAL A 26 -16.62 -2.87 8.15
CA VAL A 26 -15.80 -3.07 6.95
C VAL A 26 -16.64 -2.96 5.67
N GLU A 27 -17.89 -3.41 5.71
CA GLU A 27 -18.85 -3.28 4.61
C GLU A 27 -19.22 -1.82 4.34
N GLU A 28 -19.40 -1.00 5.38
CA GLU A 28 -19.60 0.45 5.21
C GLU A 28 -18.43 1.10 4.44
N CYS A 29 -17.20 0.61 4.64
CA CYS A 29 -16.05 1.10 3.87
C CYS A 29 -16.21 0.88 2.36
N ALA A 30 -16.80 -0.24 1.95
CA ALA A 30 -17.04 -0.51 0.54
C ALA A 30 -18.08 0.44 -0.05
N GLU A 31 -19.17 0.72 0.69
CA GLU A 31 -20.19 1.68 0.26
C GLU A 31 -19.61 3.10 0.18
N ILE A 32 -18.81 3.54 1.16
CA ILE A 32 -18.10 4.84 1.11
C ILE A 32 -17.24 4.96 -0.16
N CYS A 33 -16.50 3.91 -0.51
CA CYS A 33 -15.67 3.91 -1.72
C CYS A 33 -16.53 3.95 -2.99
N LYS A 34 -17.61 3.16 -3.03
CA LYS A 34 -18.54 3.08 -4.15
C LYS A 34 -19.29 4.38 -4.41
N GLU A 35 -19.71 5.09 -3.36
CA GLU A 35 -20.31 6.43 -3.48
C GLU A 35 -19.37 7.46 -4.13
N LYS A 36 -18.05 7.26 -3.99
CA LYS A 36 -17.02 8.07 -4.66
C LYS A 36 -16.58 7.50 -6.02
N GLY A 37 -17.18 6.40 -6.47
CA GLY A 37 -16.82 5.73 -7.73
C GLY A 37 -15.43 5.08 -7.70
N ILE A 38 -14.94 4.71 -6.51
CA ILE A 38 -13.63 4.07 -6.31
C ILE A 38 -13.85 2.60 -6.00
N ASP A 39 -13.16 1.72 -6.71
CA ASP A 39 -13.12 0.27 -6.44
C ASP A 39 -11.69 -0.18 -6.06
N PRO A 40 -11.36 -0.17 -4.76
CA PRO A 40 -10.04 -0.59 -4.30
C PRO A 40 -9.75 -2.07 -4.56
N ALA A 41 -10.76 -2.94 -4.48
CA ALA A 41 -10.59 -4.38 -4.69
C ALA A 41 -10.26 -4.69 -6.16
N ALA A 42 -10.97 -4.08 -7.11
CA ALA A 42 -10.64 -4.20 -8.53
C ALA A 42 -9.24 -3.66 -8.83
N THR A 43 -8.86 -2.53 -8.21
CA THR A 43 -7.51 -1.97 -8.36
C THR A 43 -6.44 -2.95 -7.87
N VAL A 44 -6.61 -3.53 -6.68
CA VAL A 44 -5.69 -4.55 -6.13
C VAL A 44 -5.57 -5.74 -7.07
N ARG A 45 -6.69 -6.29 -7.55
CA ARG A 45 -6.69 -7.45 -8.45
C ARG A 45 -6.13 -7.15 -9.84
N SER A 46 -6.24 -5.90 -10.32
CA SER A 46 -5.61 -5.48 -11.58
C SER A 46 -4.07 -5.48 -11.50
N VAL A 47 -3.52 -5.24 -10.32
CA VAL A 47 -2.07 -5.25 -10.06
C VAL A 47 -1.60 -6.67 -9.72
N GLN A 48 -2.36 -7.39 -8.89
CA GLN A 48 -2.05 -8.74 -8.46
C GLN A 48 -3.31 -9.62 -8.54
N PRO A 49 -3.54 -10.34 -9.65
CA PRO A 49 -4.77 -11.12 -9.86
C PRO A 49 -5.03 -12.21 -8.80
N ILE A 50 -3.97 -12.73 -8.18
CA ILE A 50 -4.05 -13.77 -7.13
C ILE A 50 -4.00 -13.17 -5.71
N ALA A 51 -4.32 -11.89 -5.55
CA ALA A 51 -4.37 -11.24 -4.23
C ALA A 51 -5.46 -11.86 -3.35
N PHE A 52 -5.13 -12.08 -2.07
CA PHE A 52 -6.07 -12.52 -1.05
C PHE A 52 -7.12 -11.43 -0.74
N GLU A 53 -8.28 -11.85 -0.25
CA GLU A 53 -9.35 -10.93 0.15
C GLU A 53 -8.91 -9.97 1.26
N ASN A 54 -8.01 -10.42 2.15
CA ASN A 54 -7.36 -9.54 3.13
C ASN A 54 -6.75 -8.29 2.50
N ALA A 55 -6.07 -8.40 1.35
CA ALA A 55 -5.47 -7.23 0.70
C ALA A 55 -6.56 -6.32 0.14
N CYS A 56 -7.52 -6.88 -0.59
CA CYS A 56 -8.65 -6.13 -1.15
C CYS A 56 -9.36 -5.30 -0.07
N TRP A 57 -9.71 -5.92 1.05
CA TRP A 57 -10.39 -5.25 2.16
C TRP A 57 -9.50 -4.27 2.91
N ALA A 58 -8.20 -4.54 3.08
CA ALA A 58 -7.28 -3.59 3.71
C ALA A 58 -7.16 -2.29 2.91
N TYR A 59 -7.09 -2.39 1.58
CA TYR A 59 -7.11 -1.21 0.69
C TYR A 59 -8.48 -0.53 0.70
N THR A 60 -9.59 -1.27 0.77
CA THR A 60 -10.94 -0.68 0.90
C THR A 60 -11.10 0.11 2.20
N VAL A 61 -10.68 -0.45 3.34
CA VAL A 61 -10.69 0.24 4.63
C VAL A 61 -9.82 1.50 4.57
N GLY A 62 -8.60 1.37 4.05
CA GLY A 62 -7.69 2.50 3.90
C GLY A 62 -8.23 3.64 3.02
N ALA A 63 -8.87 3.28 1.90
CA ALA A 63 -9.52 4.24 1.00
C ALA A 63 -10.73 4.92 1.66
N ALA A 64 -11.56 4.18 2.39
CA ALA A 64 -12.69 4.75 3.12
C ALA A 64 -12.24 5.72 4.21
N ILE A 65 -11.16 5.38 4.95
CA ILE A 65 -10.53 6.27 5.93
C ILE A 65 -10.03 7.55 5.24
N ALA A 66 -9.36 7.43 4.09
CA ALA A 66 -8.90 8.59 3.32
C ALA A 66 -10.08 9.51 2.94
N ILE A 67 -11.19 8.94 2.45
CA ILE A 67 -12.40 9.67 2.08
C ILE A 67 -13.01 10.37 3.29
N LYS A 68 -13.17 9.68 4.44
CA LYS A 68 -13.71 10.26 5.67
C LYS A 68 -12.84 11.38 6.22
N LYS A 69 -11.52 11.26 6.11
CA LYS A 69 -10.56 12.33 6.47
C LYS A 69 -10.60 13.53 5.52
N GLY A 70 -11.25 13.41 4.36
CA GLY A 70 -11.31 14.47 3.36
C GLY A 70 -9.94 14.82 2.76
N VAL A 71 -9.02 13.84 2.68
CA VAL A 71 -7.68 14.07 2.12
C VAL A 71 -7.76 14.55 0.68
N LYS A 72 -6.85 15.45 0.30
CA LYS A 72 -6.88 16.12 -1.02
C LYS A 72 -5.65 15.83 -1.87
N SER A 73 -4.64 15.18 -1.29
CA SER A 73 -3.39 14.89 -1.98
C SER A 73 -3.10 13.39 -2.01
N ALA A 74 -2.40 12.95 -3.06
CA ALA A 74 -2.00 11.55 -3.20
C ALA A 74 -1.11 11.04 -2.04
N PRO A 75 -0.14 11.83 -1.51
CA PRO A 75 0.63 11.40 -0.34
C PRO A 75 -0.23 11.16 0.91
N GLU A 76 -1.15 12.06 1.24
CA GLU A 76 -2.04 11.91 2.40
C GLU A 76 -3.00 10.71 2.23
N ALA A 77 -3.45 10.46 1.00
CA ALA A 77 -4.23 9.27 0.69
C ALA A 77 -3.41 7.99 0.90
N ALA A 78 -2.14 7.97 0.50
CA ALA A 78 -1.25 6.83 0.72
C ALA A 78 -1.00 6.57 2.22
N GLU A 79 -0.82 7.62 3.02
CA GLU A 79 -0.70 7.52 4.49
C GLU A 79 -1.98 6.91 5.10
N ALA A 80 -3.15 7.37 4.68
CA ALA A 80 -4.43 6.81 5.13
C ALA A 80 -4.63 5.35 4.69
N ILE A 81 -4.21 4.98 3.48
CA ILE A 81 -4.19 3.58 3.04
C ILE A 81 -3.29 2.73 3.95
N GLY A 82 -2.15 3.27 4.38
CA GLY A 82 -1.28 2.62 5.36
C GLY A 82 -1.98 2.27 6.67
N ILE A 83 -2.94 3.08 7.12
CA ILE A 83 -3.75 2.81 8.32
C ILE A 83 -4.63 1.57 8.10
N GLY A 84 -5.27 1.45 6.94
CA GLY A 84 -6.05 0.27 6.56
C GLY A 84 -5.17 -0.99 6.48
N LEU A 85 -4.00 -0.90 5.85
CA LEU A 85 -3.02 -2.00 5.83
C LEU A 85 -2.58 -2.42 7.24
N GLN A 86 -2.38 -1.45 8.14
CA GLN A 86 -1.98 -1.74 9.52
C GLN A 86 -3.09 -2.39 10.34
N ALA A 87 -4.35 -1.98 10.12
CA ALA A 87 -5.52 -2.60 10.76
C ALA A 87 -5.58 -4.11 10.45
N PHE A 88 -5.18 -4.49 9.24
CA PHE A 88 -5.06 -5.88 8.79
C PHE A 88 -3.74 -6.57 9.20
N CYS A 89 -2.92 -6.02 10.07
CA CYS A 89 -1.82 -6.79 10.69
C CYS A 89 -2.34 -7.57 11.91
N ILE A 90 -2.07 -8.87 11.99
CA ILE A 90 -2.55 -9.73 13.10
C ILE A 90 -1.91 -9.24 14.41
N PRO A 91 -2.68 -9.00 15.49
CA PRO A 91 -2.12 -8.65 16.80
C PRO A 91 -1.00 -9.59 17.25
N GLY A 92 0.13 -9.01 17.66
CA GLY A 92 1.29 -9.78 18.13
C GLY A 92 2.15 -10.43 17.03
N SER A 93 1.78 -10.28 15.76
CA SER A 93 2.67 -10.66 14.65
C SER A 93 3.81 -9.65 14.48
N VAL A 94 4.90 -10.09 13.84
CA VAL A 94 6.02 -9.19 13.49
C VAL A 94 5.54 -8.00 12.64
N ALA A 95 4.57 -8.21 11.76
CA ALA A 95 4.02 -7.14 10.93
C ALA A 95 3.27 -6.08 11.76
N ASP A 96 2.57 -6.51 12.81
CA ASP A 96 1.88 -5.60 13.73
C ASP A 96 2.86 -4.84 14.63
N ASP A 97 3.86 -5.54 15.17
CA ASP A 97 4.91 -4.96 16.01
C ASP A 97 5.72 -3.91 15.24
N ARG A 98 6.21 -4.27 14.05
CA ARG A 98 7.02 -3.40 13.18
C ARG A 98 6.22 -2.34 12.43
N LYS A 99 4.90 -2.26 12.65
CA LYS A 99 4.01 -1.30 11.99
C LYS A 99 4.13 -1.32 10.45
N VAL A 100 4.18 -2.52 9.87
CA VAL A 100 4.48 -2.73 8.45
C VAL A 100 3.44 -2.06 7.53
N GLY A 101 2.16 -2.07 7.90
CA GLY A 101 1.11 -1.41 7.12
C GLY A 101 1.30 0.10 7.04
N LEU A 102 1.58 0.74 8.18
CA LEU A 102 1.91 2.18 8.23
C LEU A 102 3.20 2.47 7.45
N GLY A 103 4.21 1.61 7.58
CA GLY A 103 5.46 1.70 6.84
C GLY A 103 5.25 1.73 5.32
N HIS A 104 4.39 0.86 4.78
CA HIS A 104 4.06 0.86 3.35
C HIS A 104 3.35 2.15 2.91
N GLY A 105 2.37 2.63 3.68
CA GLY A 105 1.68 3.88 3.39
C GLY A 105 2.65 5.08 3.38
N ASN A 106 3.51 5.16 4.39
CA ASN A 106 4.52 6.22 4.51
C ASN A 106 5.55 6.16 3.37
N LEU A 107 6.01 4.97 2.98
CA LEU A 107 6.91 4.82 1.84
C LEU A 107 6.25 5.32 0.56
N ALA A 108 5.02 4.91 0.27
CA ALA A 108 4.29 5.38 -0.91
C ALA A 108 4.10 6.90 -0.88
N ALA A 109 3.77 7.47 0.28
CA ALA A 109 3.65 8.92 0.45
C ALA A 109 4.97 9.66 0.20
N MET A 110 6.08 9.16 0.73
CA MET A 110 7.41 9.70 0.46
C MET A 110 7.72 9.71 -1.04
N LEU A 111 7.42 8.62 -1.74
CA LEU A 111 7.64 8.53 -3.19
C LEU A 111 6.74 9.48 -3.99
N LEU A 112 5.57 9.85 -3.48
CA LEU A 112 4.62 10.77 -4.14
C LEU A 112 4.90 12.25 -3.84
N ARG A 113 5.66 12.59 -2.79
CA ARG A 113 6.00 13.98 -2.44
C ARG A 113 7.08 14.55 -3.36
N GLU A 114 6.84 15.73 -3.90
CA GLU A 114 7.76 16.40 -4.85
C GLU A 114 9.15 16.70 -4.25
N GLU A 115 9.24 16.88 -2.93
CA GLU A 115 10.52 17.07 -2.22
C GLU A 115 11.44 15.85 -2.29
N THR A 116 10.87 14.64 -2.46
CA THR A 116 11.65 13.42 -2.65
C THR A 116 12.21 13.41 -4.07
N LYS A 117 13.54 13.49 -4.21
CA LYS A 117 14.21 13.52 -5.53
C LYS A 117 14.91 12.22 -5.91
N CYS A 118 15.03 11.28 -4.97
CA CYS A 118 15.75 10.03 -5.18
C CYS A 118 15.11 8.90 -4.37
N PHE A 119 14.92 7.76 -5.01
CA PHE A 119 14.56 6.49 -4.37
C PHE A 119 15.75 5.53 -4.47
N ALA A 120 16.37 5.25 -3.33
CA ALA A 120 17.47 4.30 -3.23
C ALA A 120 16.96 3.00 -2.62
N PHE A 121 17.06 1.91 -3.38
CA PHE A 121 16.66 0.58 -2.96
C PHE A 121 17.89 -0.31 -2.77
N LEU A 122 18.01 -0.91 -1.59
CA LEU A 122 19.06 -1.88 -1.29
C LEU A 122 18.47 -3.29 -1.38
N ALA A 123 18.83 -4.00 -2.44
CA ALA A 123 18.47 -5.38 -2.68
C ALA A 123 19.46 -6.34 -2.02
N GLY A 124 18.98 -7.52 -1.61
CA GLY A 124 19.85 -8.64 -1.24
C GLY A 124 20.50 -9.28 -2.47
N HIS A 125 21.51 -10.15 -2.22
CA HIS A 125 22.46 -10.69 -3.21
C HIS A 125 21.84 -11.34 -4.47
N GLU A 126 20.54 -11.66 -4.50
CA GLU A 126 19.88 -12.36 -5.62
C GLU A 126 18.49 -11.81 -5.97
N SER A 127 18.14 -10.60 -5.55
CA SER A 127 16.74 -10.14 -5.60
C SER A 127 16.36 -9.40 -6.90
N PHE A 128 16.44 -10.07 -8.05
CA PHE A 128 15.98 -9.52 -9.34
C PHE A 128 14.52 -9.04 -9.28
N ALA A 129 13.62 -9.87 -8.75
CA ALA A 129 12.20 -9.53 -8.59
C ALA A 129 11.98 -8.30 -7.70
N ALA A 130 12.80 -8.12 -6.66
CA ALA A 130 12.69 -6.96 -5.77
C ALA A 130 13.12 -5.67 -6.50
N ALA A 131 14.12 -5.76 -7.36
CA ALA A 131 14.59 -4.64 -8.17
C ALA A 131 13.56 -4.22 -9.22
N GLU A 132 12.94 -5.18 -9.92
CA GLU A 132 11.83 -4.90 -10.84
C GLU A 132 10.64 -4.27 -10.11
N GLY A 133 10.29 -4.77 -8.93
CA GLY A 133 9.26 -4.17 -8.07
C GLY A 133 9.57 -2.72 -7.70
N ALA A 134 10.82 -2.43 -7.29
CA ALA A 134 11.26 -1.07 -6.97
C ALA A 134 11.17 -0.11 -8.17
N ILE A 135 11.55 -0.57 -9.37
CA ILE A 135 11.40 0.21 -10.61
C ILE A 135 9.91 0.44 -10.92
N GLY A 136 9.07 -0.58 -10.79
CA GLY A 136 7.63 -0.49 -10.99
C GLY A 136 6.97 0.54 -10.07
N LEU A 137 7.39 0.58 -8.81
CA LEU A 137 6.96 1.59 -7.84
C LEU A 137 7.38 3.00 -8.27
N ALA A 138 8.65 3.21 -8.61
CA ALA A 138 9.14 4.51 -9.07
C ALA A 138 8.42 4.98 -10.34
N ARG A 139 8.21 4.09 -11.32
CA ARG A 139 7.46 4.37 -12.56
C ARG A 139 6.01 4.76 -12.25
N SER A 140 5.35 4.05 -11.34
CA SER A 140 3.98 4.33 -10.95
C SER A 140 3.87 5.67 -10.22
N ALA A 141 4.78 5.97 -9.29
CA ALA A 141 4.84 7.27 -8.61
C ALA A 141 5.08 8.41 -9.61
N ASN A 142 6.00 8.23 -10.58
CA ASN A 142 6.31 9.24 -11.59
C ASN A 142 5.13 9.62 -12.49
N LYS A 143 4.09 8.77 -12.61
CA LYS A 143 2.85 9.15 -13.33
C LYS A 143 2.10 10.29 -12.66
N ALA A 144 2.26 10.46 -11.35
CA ALA A 144 1.59 11.48 -10.55
C ALA A 144 2.50 12.68 -10.19
N ARG A 145 3.78 12.63 -10.56
CA ARG A 145 4.80 13.63 -10.20
C ARG A 145 5.11 14.57 -11.35
N LYS A 146 5.55 15.79 -11.01
CA LYS A 146 6.09 16.75 -11.98
C LYS A 146 7.53 16.42 -12.36
N GLU A 147 8.34 16.09 -11.36
CA GLU A 147 9.73 15.69 -11.56
C GLU A 147 9.90 14.19 -11.25
N PRO A 148 10.41 13.40 -12.21
CA PRO A 148 10.60 11.97 -12.00
C PRO A 148 11.67 11.72 -10.94
N LEU A 149 11.45 10.68 -10.14
CA LEU A 149 12.42 10.19 -9.17
C LEU A 149 13.68 9.68 -9.87
N ARG A 150 14.85 10.04 -9.34
CA ARG A 150 16.08 9.29 -9.61
C ARG A 150 16.03 7.97 -8.86
N VAL A 151 16.43 6.88 -9.49
CA VAL A 151 16.38 5.54 -8.88
C VAL A 151 17.80 5.01 -8.74
N ILE A 152 18.17 4.58 -7.53
CA ILE A 152 19.43 3.89 -7.24
C ILE A 152 19.08 2.48 -6.79
N LEU A 153 19.59 1.48 -7.49
CA LEU A 153 19.45 0.08 -7.11
C LEU A 153 20.83 -0.42 -6.69
N ASN A 154 20.98 -0.72 -5.40
CA ASN A 154 22.22 -1.25 -4.83
C ASN A 154 22.04 -2.73 -4.46
N GLY A 155 23.11 -3.53 -4.53
CA GLY A 155 23.11 -4.94 -4.13
C GLY A 155 22.69 -5.93 -5.22
N LEU A 156 22.63 -5.52 -6.49
CA LEU A 156 22.35 -6.41 -7.61
C LEU A 156 23.60 -7.17 -8.05
N GLY A 157 23.45 -8.48 -8.30
CA GLY A 157 24.46 -9.26 -9.01
C GLY A 157 24.71 -8.71 -10.43
N LYS A 158 25.90 -8.98 -10.97
CA LYS A 158 26.36 -8.42 -12.26
C LYS A 158 25.36 -8.65 -13.41
N ASP A 159 24.83 -9.86 -13.52
CA ASP A 159 23.93 -10.23 -14.62
C ASP A 159 22.56 -9.56 -14.47
N ALA A 160 22.02 -9.53 -13.24
CA ALA A 160 20.78 -8.80 -12.92
C ALA A 160 20.92 -7.30 -13.24
N ALA A 161 22.04 -6.69 -12.85
CA ALA A 161 22.32 -5.29 -13.15
C ALA A 161 22.42 -5.03 -14.67
N GLN A 162 23.05 -5.93 -15.43
CA GLN A 162 23.16 -5.82 -16.89
C GLN A 162 21.79 -5.91 -17.58
N ILE A 163 20.89 -6.78 -17.11
CA ILE A 163 19.53 -6.91 -17.65
C ILE A 163 18.71 -5.66 -17.30
N ILE A 164 18.72 -5.24 -16.04
CA ILE A 164 17.90 -4.13 -15.53
C ILE A 164 18.32 -2.78 -16.13
N SER A 165 19.62 -2.53 -16.32
CA SER A 165 20.12 -1.27 -16.90
C SER A 165 19.66 -1.00 -18.34
N ARG A 166 19.08 -2.00 -19.02
CA ARG A 166 18.55 -1.88 -20.38
C ARG A 166 17.05 -1.54 -20.42
N ILE A 167 16.37 -1.52 -19.26
CA ILE A 167 14.92 -1.31 -19.10
C ILE A 167 14.62 0.16 -18.74
#